data_AF-A0AAN8Q6P6-F1
#
_entry.id   AF-A0AAN8Q6P6-F1
#
_cell.length_a   1.000
_cell.length_b   1.000
_cell.length_c   1.000
_cell.angle_alpha   90.00
_cell.angle_beta   90.00
_cell.angle_gamma   90.00
#
_symmetry.space_group_name_H-M   'P 1'
#
loop_
_entity.id
_entity.type
_entity.pdbx_description
1 polymer ?
#
loop_
_entity_poly.entity_id
_entity_poly.type
_entity_poly.pdbx_seq_one_letter_code
_entity_poly.pdbx_strand_id
1 'polypeptide(L)'
;MRGSKSGVEVKIREKAVQLLDIDGDSCHHIHNSCKKFCAPFENWLEGLLCDLHNDFKWSSDLRDWLSDLCDILHVKFTMAQRYVSHGWLSVYDVALATDMLFDCYITFYYGFIPKTLQPNYTEILESIYEKKGVSKEARERIAEIHHQLAVKMKTLTDDGKKRKERIVEKVLIQSKKTTLQLHFYIAALPILQKYVKVFQSKEIMIHRLHDQQLESFQVSLYVL
;
A
#
# COMPACT_ATOMS: atom_id res chain seq x y z
N MET A 1 28.58 2.83 -16.61
CA MET A 1 28.73 1.82 -17.69
C MET A 1 29.93 2.19 -18.55
N ARG A 2 30.85 1.25 -18.78
CA ARG A 2 31.98 1.42 -19.73
C ARG A 2 31.43 1.31 -21.16
N GLY A 3 31.67 2.30 -22.02
CA GLY A 3 31.39 2.16 -23.47
C GLY A 3 30.88 3.38 -24.24
N SER A 4 30.89 4.59 -23.69
CA SER A 4 30.19 5.75 -24.29
C SER A 4 30.73 6.28 -25.63
N LYS A 5 31.78 5.67 -26.21
CA LYS A 5 32.40 6.16 -27.47
C LYS A 5 32.78 5.10 -28.50
N SER A 6 32.90 3.82 -28.12
CA SER A 6 33.33 2.74 -29.04
C SER A 6 32.78 1.36 -28.65
N GLY A 7 31.82 1.33 -27.71
CA GLY A 7 31.23 0.10 -27.20
C GLY A 7 30.30 -0.57 -28.20
N VAL A 8 29.93 -1.81 -27.88
CA VAL A 8 28.98 -2.63 -28.64
C VAL A 8 27.68 -1.87 -28.92
N GLU A 9 27.17 -1.10 -27.95
CA GLU A 9 25.99 -0.25 -28.13
C GLU A 9 26.14 0.75 -29.28
N VAL A 10 27.27 1.47 -29.37
CA VAL A 10 27.52 2.47 -30.42
C VAL A 10 27.54 1.80 -31.79
N LYS A 11 28.23 0.66 -31.91
CA LYS A 11 28.31 -0.09 -33.18
C LYS A 11 26.96 -0.66 -33.63
N ILE A 12 26.10 -1.07 -32.69
CA ILE A 12 24.76 -1.54 -33.03
C ILE A 12 23.86 -0.36 -33.42
N ARG A 13 23.97 0.82 -32.76
CA ARG A 13 23.24 2.05 -33.16
C ARG A 13 23.57 2.47 -34.59
N GLU A 14 24.83 2.31 -35.02
CA GLU A 14 25.29 2.67 -36.36
C GLU A 14 24.93 1.65 -37.44
N LYS A 15 24.98 0.34 -37.13
CA LYS A 15 24.94 -0.72 -38.16
C LYS A 15 23.70 -1.60 -38.14
N ALA A 16 22.98 -1.66 -37.03
CA ALA A 16 21.85 -2.54 -36.87
C ALA A 16 20.90 -2.00 -35.80
N VAL A 17 20.37 -0.78 -36.03
CA VAL A 17 19.51 -0.08 -35.05
C VAL A 17 18.29 -0.91 -34.65
N GLN A 18 17.83 -1.79 -35.54
CA GLN A 18 16.75 -2.74 -35.30
C GLN A 18 17.06 -3.83 -34.27
N LEU A 19 18.34 -4.07 -33.97
CA LEU A 19 18.79 -5.00 -32.90
C LEU A 19 18.91 -4.30 -31.54
N LEU A 20 18.80 -2.97 -31.54
CA LEU A 20 18.69 -2.16 -30.33
C LEU A 20 17.22 -1.93 -30.06
N ASP A 21 16.57 -2.96 -29.51
CA ASP A 21 15.35 -2.74 -28.74
C ASP A 21 15.74 -2.08 -27.41
N ILE A 22 15.95 -0.76 -27.47
CA ILE A 22 16.13 0.13 -26.32
C ILE A 22 14.85 0.94 -26.12
N ASP A 23 13.69 0.38 -26.45
CA ASP A 23 12.53 0.75 -25.66
C ASP A 23 12.78 0.17 -24.27
N GLY A 24 12.60 1.00 -23.23
CA GLY A 24 12.97 0.61 -21.86
C GLY A 24 12.38 -0.76 -21.55
N ASP A 25 13.14 -1.64 -20.90
CA ASP A 25 12.71 -3.01 -20.53
C ASP A 25 11.20 -3.03 -20.28
N SER A 26 10.46 -3.93 -20.94
CA SER A 26 8.99 -4.03 -20.84
C SER A 26 8.49 -3.84 -19.40
N CYS A 27 9.24 -4.34 -18.41
CA CYS A 27 9.01 -4.10 -16.97
C CYS A 27 8.86 -2.62 -16.59
N HIS A 28 9.74 -1.76 -17.11
CA HIS A 28 9.73 -0.31 -16.96
C HIS A 28 8.51 0.33 -17.63
N HIS A 29 8.15 -0.09 -18.85
CA HIS A 29 6.94 0.39 -19.52
C HIS A 29 5.69 0.05 -18.73
N ILE A 30 5.56 -1.18 -18.24
CA ILE A 30 4.41 -1.60 -17.42
C ILE A 30 4.38 -0.78 -16.13
N HIS A 31 5.51 -0.61 -15.43
CA HIS A 31 5.58 0.23 -14.24
C HIS A 31 5.09 1.66 -14.50
N ASN A 32 5.55 2.28 -15.59
CA ASN A 32 5.14 3.62 -15.96
C ASN A 32 3.66 3.69 -16.36
N SER A 33 3.17 2.68 -17.07
CA SER A 33 1.76 2.57 -17.44
C SER A 33 0.87 2.42 -16.20
N CYS A 34 1.24 1.57 -15.24
CA CYS A 34 0.51 1.41 -13.98
C CYS A 34 0.49 2.73 -13.19
N LYS A 35 1.64 3.39 -13.09
CA LYS A 35 1.74 4.69 -12.41
C LYS A 35 0.88 5.76 -13.10
N LYS A 36 0.85 5.79 -14.44
CA LYS A 36 -0.02 6.71 -15.21
C LYS A 36 -1.49 6.36 -15.04
N PHE A 37 -1.83 5.08 -15.06
CA PHE A 37 -3.19 4.59 -14.85
C PHE A 37 -3.73 4.96 -13.46
N CYS A 38 -2.86 4.93 -12.45
CA CYS A 38 -3.20 5.32 -11.09
C CYS A 38 -3.04 6.83 -10.81
N ALA A 39 -2.51 7.62 -11.75
CA ALA A 39 -2.33 9.06 -11.57
C ALA A 39 -3.63 9.82 -11.23
N PRO A 40 -4.82 9.48 -11.77
CA PRO A 40 -6.08 10.11 -11.40
C PRO A 40 -6.48 9.93 -9.92
N PHE A 41 -5.86 9.00 -9.19
CA PHE A 41 -6.09 8.83 -7.75
C PHE A 41 -5.24 9.77 -6.88
N GLU A 42 -4.47 10.68 -7.50
CA GLU A 42 -3.76 11.77 -6.84
C GLU A 42 -2.78 11.32 -5.75
N ASN A 43 -2.22 10.11 -5.88
CA ASN A 43 -1.36 9.48 -4.87
C ASN A 43 -2.05 9.33 -3.50
N TRP A 44 -3.39 9.19 -3.48
CA TRP A 44 -4.17 9.11 -2.25
C TRP A 44 -3.72 7.93 -1.36
N LEU A 45 -3.67 6.73 -1.93
CA LEU A 45 -3.19 5.53 -1.23
C LEU A 45 -1.68 5.60 -0.97
N GLU A 46 -0.89 5.96 -1.96
CA GLU A 46 0.56 6.06 -1.85
C GLU A 46 0.97 6.97 -0.69
N GLY A 47 0.28 8.10 -0.54
CA GLY A 47 0.45 9.01 0.58
C GLY A 47 0.04 8.37 1.91
N LEU A 48 -1.08 7.64 1.97
CA LEU A 48 -1.49 6.88 3.17
C LEU A 48 -0.43 5.85 3.56
N LEU A 49 0.02 5.02 2.62
CA LEU A 49 1.01 3.97 2.85
C LEU A 49 2.33 4.56 3.32
N CYS A 50 2.76 5.70 2.76
CA CYS A 50 3.92 6.43 3.24
C CYS A 50 3.75 6.95 4.66
N ASP A 51 2.60 7.55 4.97
CA ASP A 51 2.31 8.10 6.29
C ASP A 51 2.26 6.97 7.34
N LEU A 52 1.57 5.86 7.06
CA LEU A 52 1.54 4.67 7.92
C LEU A 52 2.95 4.11 8.16
N HIS A 53 3.74 3.90 7.10
CA HIS A 53 5.11 3.42 7.25
C HIS A 53 5.94 4.34 8.16
N ASN A 54 5.90 5.65 7.91
CA ASN A 54 6.67 6.62 8.67
C ASN A 54 6.25 6.70 10.14
N ASP A 55 4.99 6.40 10.45
CA ASP A 55 4.44 6.41 11.79
C ASP A 55 4.99 5.25 12.64
N PHE A 56 5.07 4.05 12.07
CA PHE A 56 5.54 2.84 12.77
C PHE A 56 7.05 2.59 12.65
N LYS A 57 7.74 3.23 11.69
CA LYS A 57 9.17 3.02 11.45
C LYS A 57 10.03 3.29 12.69
N TRP A 58 9.75 4.37 13.42
CA TRP A 58 10.64 4.87 14.46
C TRP A 58 10.10 4.71 15.89
N SER A 59 8.82 4.41 16.07
CA SER A 59 8.23 4.29 17.41
C SER A 59 7.93 2.84 17.77
N SER A 60 8.71 2.28 18.71
CA SER A 60 8.43 0.97 19.31
C SER A 60 7.05 0.93 19.94
N ASP A 61 6.69 1.91 20.77
CA ASP A 61 5.42 1.86 21.49
C ASP A 61 4.22 1.87 20.55
N LEU A 62 4.27 2.62 19.43
CA LEU A 62 3.18 2.58 18.44
C LEU A 62 3.06 1.19 17.80
N ARG A 63 4.19 0.50 17.56
CA ARG A 63 4.16 -0.87 17.04
C ARG A 63 3.62 -1.86 18.06
N ASP A 64 4.04 -1.73 19.32
CA ASP A 64 3.62 -2.64 20.38
C ASP A 64 2.11 -2.51 20.63
N TRP A 65 1.60 -1.28 20.71
CA TRP A 65 0.17 -1.03 20.84
C TRP A 65 -0.64 -1.47 19.61
N LEU A 66 -0.12 -1.30 18.40
CA LEU A 66 -0.79 -1.82 17.20
C LEU A 66 -0.78 -3.36 17.18
N SER A 67 0.31 -3.99 17.59
CA SER A 67 0.40 -5.46 17.69
C SER A 67 -0.62 -5.99 18.68
N ASP A 68 -0.74 -5.37 19.86
CA ASP A 68 -1.71 -5.73 20.89
C ASP A 68 -3.15 -5.60 20.36
N LEU A 69 -3.46 -4.53 19.61
CA LEU A 69 -4.76 -4.42 18.92
C LEU A 69 -4.97 -5.51 17.86
N CYS A 70 -3.93 -5.89 17.13
CA CYS A 70 -4.04 -6.96 16.14
C CYS A 70 -4.37 -8.30 16.81
N ASP A 71 -3.77 -8.59 17.96
CA ASP A 71 -4.06 -9.78 18.75
C ASP A 71 -5.51 -9.78 19.27
N ILE A 72 -5.98 -8.63 19.78
CA ILE A 72 -7.37 -8.44 20.23
C ILE A 72 -8.37 -8.63 19.09
N LEU A 73 -8.06 -8.13 17.88
CA LEU A 73 -8.94 -8.19 16.72
C LEU A 73 -8.74 -9.48 15.88
N HIS A 74 -7.92 -10.41 16.36
CA HIS A 74 -7.59 -11.67 15.69
C HIS A 74 -7.07 -11.47 14.26
N VAL A 75 -6.23 -10.46 14.06
CA VAL A 75 -5.57 -10.17 12.79
C VAL A 75 -4.08 -10.42 12.95
N LYS A 76 -3.47 -11.10 11.98
CA LYS A 76 -2.01 -11.31 12.00
C LYS A 76 -1.31 -9.96 11.85
N PHE A 77 -0.52 -9.58 12.85
CA PHE A 77 0.27 -8.36 12.78
C PHE A 77 1.33 -8.46 11.68
N THR A 78 1.39 -7.42 10.84
CA THR A 78 2.47 -7.20 9.87
C THR A 78 2.89 -5.75 9.91
N MET A 79 4.20 -5.50 9.96
CA MET A 79 4.71 -4.13 9.98
C MET A 79 4.44 -3.42 8.65
N ALA A 80 3.97 -2.17 8.72
CA ALA A 80 3.76 -1.31 7.55
C ALA A 80 5.06 -1.14 6.76
N GLN A 81 5.08 -1.68 5.53
CA GLN A 81 6.23 -1.61 4.64
C GLN A 81 6.21 -0.35 3.79
N ARG A 82 7.39 0.08 3.33
CA ARG A 82 7.52 1.15 2.34
C ARG A 82 7.52 0.54 0.94
N TYR A 83 6.62 1.00 0.08
CA TYR A 83 6.70 0.65 -1.33
C TYR A 83 7.91 1.33 -1.99
N VAL A 84 8.47 0.71 -3.02
CA VAL A 84 9.65 1.18 -3.74
C VAL A 84 9.21 2.03 -4.93
N SER A 85 9.60 3.30 -4.98
CA SER A 85 9.19 4.21 -6.06
C SER A 85 9.64 3.76 -7.46
N HIS A 86 10.83 3.17 -7.57
CA HIS A 86 11.42 2.66 -8.81
C HIS A 86 10.84 1.29 -9.21
N GLY A 87 10.23 0.57 -8.26
CA GLY A 87 9.48 -0.65 -8.46
C GLY A 87 8.05 -0.44 -7.98
N TRP A 88 7.39 0.58 -8.52
CA TRP A 88 6.09 1.09 -8.03
C TRP A 88 5.03 -0.01 -7.86
N LEU A 89 5.08 -1.11 -8.63
CA LEU A 89 4.17 -2.25 -8.44
C LEU A 89 4.27 -2.92 -7.06
N SER A 90 5.34 -2.69 -6.30
CA SER A 90 5.42 -3.06 -4.88
C SER A 90 4.34 -2.39 -4.01
N VAL A 91 3.66 -1.35 -4.52
CA VAL A 91 2.48 -0.77 -3.87
C VAL A 91 1.37 -1.80 -3.68
N TYR A 92 1.29 -2.83 -4.53
CA TYR A 92 0.35 -3.93 -4.39
C TYR A 92 0.54 -4.68 -3.06
N ASP A 93 1.76 -5.13 -2.77
CA ASP A 93 2.05 -5.92 -1.56
C ASP A 93 1.76 -5.09 -0.30
N VAL A 94 2.07 -3.80 -0.34
CA VAL A 94 1.80 -2.86 0.76
C VAL A 94 0.30 -2.56 0.91
N ALA A 95 -0.43 -2.41 -0.19
CA ALA A 95 -1.88 -2.21 -0.19
C ALA A 95 -2.60 -3.43 0.38
N LEU A 96 -2.23 -4.64 -0.06
CA LEU A 96 -2.79 -5.89 0.46
C LEU A 96 -2.56 -6.05 1.97
N ALA A 97 -1.33 -5.77 2.44
CA ALA A 97 -1.02 -5.80 3.87
C ALA A 97 -1.83 -4.77 4.67
N THR A 98 -2.05 -3.59 4.07
CA THR A 98 -2.82 -2.51 4.69
C THR A 98 -4.31 -2.83 4.78
N ASP A 99 -4.86 -3.47 3.75
CA ASP A 99 -6.25 -3.93 3.71
C ASP A 99 -6.55 -4.98 4.80
N MET A 100 -5.65 -5.96 4.97
CA MET A 100 -5.76 -6.96 6.05
C MET A 100 -5.79 -6.33 7.44
N LEU A 101 -5.06 -5.22 7.63
CA LEU A 101 -4.94 -4.49 8.89
C LEU A 101 -5.94 -3.34 9.01
N PHE A 102 -6.86 -3.14 8.05
CA PHE A 102 -7.64 -1.91 7.98
C PHE A 102 -8.52 -1.68 9.20
N ASP A 103 -9.19 -2.74 9.71
CA ASP A 103 -9.98 -2.69 10.95
C ASP A 103 -9.08 -2.33 12.17
N CYS A 104 -7.84 -2.83 12.20
CA CYS A 104 -6.87 -2.49 13.23
C CYS A 104 -6.44 -1.02 13.14
N TYR A 105 -6.24 -0.50 11.93
CA TYR A 105 -5.91 0.91 11.73
C TYR A 105 -7.07 1.84 12.12
N ILE A 106 -8.31 1.50 11.77
CA ILE A 106 -9.48 2.27 12.22
C ILE A 106 -9.51 2.33 13.75
N THR A 107 -9.40 1.17 14.39
CA THR A 107 -9.41 1.04 15.85
C THR A 107 -8.25 1.82 16.49
N PHE A 108 -7.04 1.73 15.93
CA PHE A 108 -5.86 2.42 16.44
C PHE A 108 -5.97 3.94 16.29
N TYR A 109 -6.31 4.42 15.09
CA TYR A 109 -6.35 5.86 14.81
C TYR A 109 -7.54 6.57 15.43
N TYR A 110 -8.58 5.84 15.85
CA TYR A 110 -9.65 6.38 16.70
C TYR A 110 -9.10 7.02 17.99
N GLY A 111 -8.06 6.44 18.58
CA GLY A 111 -7.40 6.96 19.78
C GLY A 111 -6.73 8.34 19.61
N PHE A 112 -6.46 8.76 18.36
CA PHE A 112 -5.94 10.09 18.06
C PHE A 112 -7.03 11.14 17.84
N ILE A 113 -8.30 10.74 17.71
CA ILE A 113 -9.42 11.66 17.53
C ILE A 113 -9.69 12.40 18.86
N PRO A 114 -9.85 13.74 18.84
CA PRO A 114 -10.26 14.49 20.03
C PRO A 114 -11.57 13.96 20.61
N LYS A 115 -11.68 13.90 21.95
CA LYS A 115 -12.89 13.41 22.64
C LYS A 115 -14.18 14.10 22.21
N THR A 116 -14.11 15.36 21.78
CA THR A 116 -15.25 16.12 21.25
C THR A 116 -15.77 15.61 19.91
N LEU A 117 -14.92 14.96 19.11
CA LEU A 117 -15.26 14.44 17.78
C LEU A 117 -15.46 12.92 17.76
N GLN A 118 -14.99 12.20 18.79
CA GLN A 118 -15.14 10.75 18.92
C GLN A 118 -16.58 10.25 18.75
N PRO A 119 -17.62 10.90 19.31
CA PRO A 119 -19.01 10.45 19.14
C PRO A 119 -19.45 10.28 17.68
N ASN A 120 -18.87 11.05 16.76
CA ASN A 120 -19.20 10.98 15.33
C ASN A 120 -18.68 9.70 14.66
N TYR A 121 -17.76 8.97 15.29
CA TYR A 121 -17.10 7.80 14.73
C TYR A 121 -17.26 6.55 15.60
N THR A 122 -17.96 6.64 16.73
CA THR A 122 -18.14 5.52 17.67
C THR A 122 -18.87 4.35 17.02
N GLU A 123 -19.87 4.61 16.16
CA GLU A 123 -20.60 3.56 15.44
C GLU A 123 -19.68 2.70 14.56
N ILE A 124 -18.68 3.31 13.91
CA ILE A 124 -17.70 2.58 13.10
C ILE A 124 -16.92 1.60 13.99
N LEU A 125 -16.50 2.07 15.16
CA LEU A 125 -15.73 1.26 16.10
C LEU A 125 -16.56 0.11 16.68
N GLU A 126 -17.81 0.38 17.07
CA GLU A 126 -18.74 -0.66 17.54
C GLU A 126 -19.02 -1.71 16.47
N SER A 127 -19.17 -1.32 15.20
CA SER A 127 -19.33 -2.28 14.10
C SER A 127 -18.14 -3.22 13.95
N ILE A 128 -16.92 -2.73 14.19
CA ILE A 128 -15.70 -3.56 14.19
C ILE A 128 -15.71 -4.51 15.39
N TYR A 129 -16.08 -4.02 16.57
CA TYR A 129 -16.15 -4.84 17.78
C TYR A 129 -17.15 -5.98 17.64
N GLU A 130 -18.32 -5.71 17.08
CA GLU A 130 -19.34 -6.73 16.78
C GLU A 130 -18.81 -7.73 15.75
N LYS A 131 -18.27 -7.26 14.62
CA LYS A 131 -17.71 -8.10 13.55
C LYS A 131 -16.58 -9.01 14.05
N LYS A 132 -15.76 -8.54 14.99
CA LYS A 132 -14.58 -9.25 15.51
C LYS A 132 -14.84 -10.00 16.82
N GLY A 133 -16.03 -9.89 17.40
CA GLY A 133 -16.38 -10.56 18.66
C GLY A 133 -15.59 -10.05 19.86
N VAL A 134 -15.32 -8.74 19.91
CA VAL A 134 -14.46 -8.14 20.95
C VAL A 134 -15.18 -8.13 22.31
N SER A 135 -14.61 -8.83 23.29
CA SER A 135 -15.15 -8.94 24.65
C SER A 135 -15.10 -7.62 25.42
N LYS A 136 -15.79 -7.56 26.56
CA LYS A 136 -15.78 -6.36 27.42
C LYS A 136 -14.37 -6.07 27.96
N GLU A 137 -13.67 -7.10 28.40
CA GLU A 137 -12.28 -7.02 28.90
C GLU A 137 -11.34 -6.52 27.80
N ALA A 138 -11.52 -7.01 26.57
CA ALA A 138 -10.76 -6.56 25.43
C ALA A 138 -11.03 -5.08 25.10
N ARG A 139 -12.29 -4.62 25.20
CA ARG A 139 -12.64 -3.20 25.03
C ARG A 139 -11.98 -2.31 26.09
N GLU A 140 -11.86 -2.78 27.33
CA GLU A 140 -11.13 -2.07 28.39
C GLU A 140 -9.64 -1.93 28.04
N ARG A 141 -9.02 -2.99 27.49
CA ARG A 141 -7.64 -2.92 26.98
C ARG A 141 -7.50 -1.94 25.82
N ILE A 142 -8.44 -1.92 24.89
CA ILE A 142 -8.44 -0.95 23.78
C ILE A 142 -8.57 0.48 24.30
N ALA A 143 -9.42 0.72 25.31
CA ALA A 143 -9.60 2.03 25.91
C ALA A 143 -8.30 2.54 26.59
N GLU A 144 -7.54 1.65 27.23
CA GLU A 144 -6.21 1.97 27.76
C GLU A 144 -5.24 2.36 26.64
N ILE A 145 -5.21 1.60 25.53
CA ILE A 145 -4.40 1.96 24.35
C ILE A 145 -4.82 3.34 23.82
N HIS A 146 -6.12 3.61 23.69
CA HIS A 146 -6.61 4.93 23.27
C HIS A 146 -6.18 6.05 24.21
N HIS A 147 -6.17 5.81 25.53
CA HIS A 147 -5.64 6.77 26.50
C HIS A 147 -4.17 7.09 26.24
N GLN A 148 -3.33 6.06 26.05
CA GLN A 148 -1.91 6.22 25.76
C GLN A 148 -1.67 6.99 24.44
N LEU A 149 -2.45 6.70 23.39
CA LEU A 149 -2.38 7.40 22.10
C LEU A 149 -2.77 8.89 22.24
N ALA A 150 -3.83 9.19 22.99
CA ALA A 150 -4.25 10.55 23.26
C ALA A 150 -3.21 11.35 24.06
N VAL A 151 -2.52 10.73 25.02
CA VAL A 151 -1.40 11.33 25.74
C VAL A 151 -0.25 11.62 24.79
N LYS A 152 0.11 10.65 23.94
CA LYS A 152 1.21 10.78 22.96
C LYS A 152 0.94 11.88 21.93
N MET A 153 -0.31 12.08 21.52
CA MET A 153 -0.69 13.17 20.61
C MET A 153 -0.24 14.55 21.09
N LYS A 154 -0.18 14.77 22.42
CA LYS A 154 0.24 16.04 23.02
C LYS A 154 1.74 16.31 22.89
N THR A 155 2.56 15.25 22.80
CA THR A 155 4.02 15.33 22.75
C THR A 155 4.58 15.25 21.33
N LEU A 156 3.74 15.00 20.33
CA LEU A 156 4.15 14.99 18.93
C LEU A 156 4.58 16.39 18.46
N THR A 157 5.56 16.40 17.55
CA THR A 157 5.88 17.57 16.74
C THR A 157 4.71 17.97 15.86
N ASP A 158 4.69 19.20 15.35
CA ASP A 158 3.63 19.66 14.47
C ASP A 158 3.53 18.82 13.19
N ASP A 159 4.66 18.38 12.64
CA ASP A 159 4.68 17.43 11.52
C ASP A 159 4.11 16.07 11.89
N GLY A 160 4.35 15.61 13.12
CA GLY A 160 3.75 14.40 13.66
C GLY A 160 2.23 14.52 13.76
N LYS A 161 1.72 15.64 14.28
CA LYS A 161 0.27 15.92 14.39
C LYS A 161 -0.39 15.98 13.01
N LYS A 162 0.18 16.73 12.07
CA LYS A 162 -0.31 16.80 10.68
C LYS A 162 -0.34 15.43 10.01
N ARG A 163 0.63 14.56 10.29
CA ARG A 163 0.61 13.17 9.80
C ARG A 163 -0.57 12.40 10.38
N LYS A 164 -0.83 12.49 11.69
CA LYS A 164 -1.99 11.83 12.31
C LYS A 164 -3.30 12.34 11.72
N GLU A 165 -3.44 13.63 11.50
CA GLU A 165 -4.61 14.24 10.86
C GLU A 165 -4.85 13.66 9.46
N ARG A 166 -3.81 13.59 8.62
CA ARG A 166 -3.91 12.97 7.29
C ARG A 166 -4.28 11.49 7.35
N ILE A 167 -3.72 10.73 8.30
CA ILE A 167 -4.06 9.30 8.43
C ILE A 167 -5.51 9.14 8.91
N VAL A 168 -5.93 9.90 9.93
CA VAL A 168 -7.32 9.88 10.44
C VAL A 168 -8.30 10.25 9.33
N GLU A 169 -7.99 11.27 8.53
CA GLU A 169 -8.81 11.63 7.38
C GLU A 169 -8.98 10.46 6.42
N LYS A 170 -7.91 9.77 6.07
CA LYS A 170 -7.96 8.69 5.07
C LYS A 170 -8.54 7.38 5.61
N VAL A 171 -8.22 7.02 6.85
CA VAL A 171 -8.62 5.74 7.46
C VAL A 171 -10.03 5.78 8.02
N LEU A 172 -10.43 6.90 8.65
CA LEU A 172 -11.73 7.02 9.31
C LEU A 172 -12.71 7.88 8.51
N ILE A 173 -12.36 9.15 8.24
CA ILE A 173 -13.31 10.13 7.67
C ILE A 173 -13.68 9.75 6.22
N GLN A 174 -12.69 9.38 5.43
CA GLN A 174 -12.82 8.99 4.02
C GLN A 174 -12.57 7.47 3.85
N SER A 175 -12.93 6.67 4.86
CA SER A 175 -12.73 5.21 4.88
C SER A 175 -13.29 4.52 3.63
N LYS A 176 -14.47 4.92 3.16
CA LYS A 176 -15.10 4.39 1.94
C LYS A 176 -14.28 4.66 0.68
N LYS A 177 -13.74 5.88 0.53
CA LYS A 177 -12.87 6.24 -0.60
C LYS A 177 -11.58 5.42 -0.55
N THR A 178 -10.99 5.31 0.63
CA THR A 178 -9.74 4.57 0.84
C THR A 178 -9.90 3.08 0.58
N THR A 179 -10.96 2.45 1.11
CA THR A 179 -11.25 1.02 0.87
C THR A 179 -11.56 0.74 -0.60
N LEU A 180 -12.33 1.61 -1.27
CA LEU A 180 -12.57 1.50 -2.71
C LEU A 180 -11.26 1.50 -3.51
N GLN A 181 -10.37 2.45 -3.23
CA GLN A 181 -9.08 2.50 -3.91
C GLN A 181 -8.19 1.31 -3.52
N LEU A 182 -8.17 0.87 -2.25
CA LEU A 182 -7.40 -0.28 -1.80
C LEU A 182 -7.82 -1.53 -2.59
N HIS A 183 -9.12 -1.81 -2.63
CA HIS A 183 -9.66 -2.93 -3.38
C HIS A 183 -9.37 -2.83 -4.87
N PHE A 184 -9.42 -1.62 -5.44
CA PHE A 184 -9.02 -1.40 -6.83
C PHE A 184 -7.56 -1.77 -7.08
N TYR A 185 -6.63 -1.31 -6.24
CA TYR A 185 -5.21 -1.65 -6.35
C TYR A 185 -5.01 -3.16 -6.18
N ILE A 186 -5.70 -3.78 -5.22
CA ILE A 186 -5.62 -5.21 -4.94
C ILE A 186 -6.19 -6.06 -6.09
N ALA A 187 -7.20 -5.57 -6.81
CA ALA A 187 -7.79 -6.29 -7.94
C ALA A 187 -6.99 -6.10 -9.24
N ALA A 188 -6.57 -4.87 -9.55
CA ALA A 188 -5.95 -4.54 -10.83
C ALA A 188 -4.44 -4.85 -10.88
N LEU A 189 -3.70 -4.57 -9.81
CA LEU A 189 -2.24 -4.67 -9.84
C LEU A 189 -1.69 -6.10 -9.90
N PRO A 190 -2.31 -7.16 -9.34
CA PRO A 190 -1.82 -8.53 -9.52
C PRO A 190 -1.72 -8.96 -10.97
N ILE A 191 -2.67 -8.54 -11.81
CA ILE A 191 -2.71 -8.89 -13.23
C ILE A 191 -1.46 -8.32 -13.92
N LEU A 192 -1.13 -7.08 -13.60
CA LEU A 192 0.04 -6.36 -14.11
C LEU A 192 1.35 -6.89 -13.50
N GLN A 193 1.34 -7.28 -12.23
CA GLN A 193 2.49 -7.87 -11.55
C GLN A 193 2.81 -9.28 -12.10
N LYS A 194 1.79 -10.09 -12.39
CA LYS A 194 1.95 -11.40 -13.06
C LYS A 194 2.61 -11.21 -14.42
N TYR A 195 2.12 -10.24 -15.20
CA TYR A 195 2.70 -9.89 -16.49
C TYR A 195 4.18 -9.51 -16.37
N VAL A 196 4.56 -8.61 -15.44
CA VAL A 196 5.97 -8.24 -15.20
C VAL A 196 6.83 -9.44 -14.78
N LYS A 197 6.33 -10.31 -13.91
CA LYS A 197 7.08 -11.49 -13.42
C LYS A 197 7.42 -12.47 -14.54
N VAL A 198 6.60 -12.57 -15.59
CA VAL A 198 6.91 -13.38 -16.77
C VAL A 198 8.15 -12.85 -17.51
N PHE A 199 8.36 -11.53 -17.56
CA PHE A 199 9.56 -10.94 -18.19
C PHE A 199 10.82 -11.04 -17.30
N GLN A 200 10.64 -11.19 -15.99
CA GLN A 200 11.73 -11.29 -15.02
C GLN A 200 12.17 -12.75 -14.77
N SER A 201 11.57 -13.74 -15.44
CA SER A 201 11.96 -15.14 -15.25
C SER A 201 13.37 -15.42 -15.77
N LYS A 202 14.12 -16.26 -15.03
CA LYS A 202 15.48 -16.67 -15.42
C LYS A 202 15.53 -17.43 -16.76
N GLU A 203 14.44 -18.08 -17.14
CA GLU A 203 14.31 -18.77 -18.42
C GLU A 203 13.58 -17.86 -19.40
N ILE A 204 14.22 -17.57 -20.53
CA ILE A 204 13.66 -16.80 -21.63
C ILE A 204 12.63 -17.68 -22.33
N MET A 205 11.36 -17.56 -21.96
CA MET A 205 10.26 -18.33 -22.58
C MET A 205 9.50 -17.52 -23.62
N ILE A 206 10.21 -16.93 -24.60
CA ILE A 206 9.62 -16.10 -25.68
C ILE A 206 8.44 -16.82 -26.37
N HIS A 207 8.54 -18.15 -26.53
CA HIS A 207 7.51 -18.97 -27.15
C HIS A 207 6.24 -19.20 -26.30
N ARG A 208 6.31 -19.03 -24.97
CA ARG A 208 5.14 -19.05 -24.07
C ARG A 208 4.68 -17.64 -23.67
N LEU A 209 5.54 -16.65 -23.89
CA LEU A 209 5.30 -15.26 -23.56
C LEU A 209 4.04 -14.78 -24.28
N HIS A 210 3.98 -14.94 -25.61
CA HIS A 210 2.82 -14.51 -26.41
C HIS A 210 1.49 -15.09 -25.91
N ASP A 211 1.46 -16.39 -25.62
CA ASP A 211 0.22 -17.06 -25.18
C ASP A 211 -0.21 -16.58 -23.78
N GLN A 212 0.74 -16.43 -22.85
CA GLN A 212 0.48 -15.90 -21.51
C GLN A 212 0.10 -14.41 -21.52
N GLN A 213 0.64 -13.64 -22.47
CA GLN A 213 0.27 -12.25 -22.70
C GLN A 213 -1.18 -12.15 -23.18
N LEU A 214 -1.58 -13.00 -24.13
CA LEU A 214 -2.94 -13.01 -24.67
C LEU A 214 -3.96 -13.36 -23.57
N GLU A 215 -3.69 -14.40 -22.78
CA GLU A 215 -4.56 -14.78 -21.65
C GLU A 215 -4.66 -13.67 -20.60
N SER A 216 -3.53 -13.08 -20.19
CA SER A 216 -3.52 -12.04 -19.16
C SER A 216 -4.22 -10.76 -19.64
N PHE A 217 -4.03 -10.39 -20.91
CA PHE A 217 -4.69 -9.24 -21.53
C PHE A 217 -6.20 -9.45 -21.65
N GLN A 218 -6.64 -10.65 -22.05
CA GLN A 218 -8.05 -10.99 -22.09
C GLN A 218 -8.70 -10.90 -20.70
N VAL A 219 -8.06 -11.42 -19.65
CA VAL A 219 -8.55 -11.30 -18.27
C VAL A 219 -8.62 -9.83 -17.83
N SER A 220 -7.66 -9.00 -18.25
CA SER A 220 -7.64 -7.56 -17.94
C SER A 220 -8.86 -6.81 -18.49
N LEU A 221 -9.32 -7.19 -19.69
CA LEU A 221 -10.49 -6.58 -20.35
C LEU A 221 -11.82 -6.89 -19.65
N TYR A 222 -11.89 -7.93 -18.81
CA TYR A 222 -13.09 -8.27 -18.04
C TYR A 222 -13.12 -7.66 -16.63
N VAL A 223 -11.99 -7.13 -16.16
CA VAL A 223 -11.83 -6.56 -14.81
C VAL A 223 -11.88 -5.02 -14.84
N LEU A 224 -11.58 -4.40 -15.98
CA LEU A 224 -11.74 -2.98 -16.26
C LEU A 224 -13.12 -2.66 -16.84
#